data_AF-A0A0D1VPN2-F1
#
_entry.id   AF-A0A0D1VPN2-F1
#
_cell.length_a   1.000
_cell.length_b   1.000
_cell.length_c   1.000
_cell.angle_alpha   90.00
_cell.angle_beta   90.00
_cell.angle_gamma   90.00
#
_symmetry.space_group_name_H-M   'P 1'
#
loop_
_entity.id
_entity.type
_entity.pdbx_description
1 polymer ?
#
loop_
_entity_poly.entity_id
_entity_poly.type
_entity_poly.pdbx_seq_one_letter_code
_entity_poly.pdbx_strand_id
1 'polypeptide(L)'
;MAIIFGRFFNNFSEYAAGRIDGETLMENCLTNVYALLGLALCTLLLKGGLFMCWVRFGEMQAKAVKQLLFSSLLARDIAWFDVQSMGMPTSLSQMHIHIQAVRLGTSQPLGLSISALSQAISSIGLAFHTNWRLTLVVLSIIPIMGIGIALLSRPLQKYVDCHDEKLTAATRLANNFISNIVLVKCFNTHVKERQNYAVAIKEAALLCRKASFLRATQNGFVRFFSTVMFLQGK
;
A
#
# COMPACT_ATOMS: atom_id res chain seq x y z
N MET A 1 -12.90 13.23 -16.24
CA MET A 1 -14.12 12.43 -16.00
C MET A 1 -15.22 13.21 -15.27
N ALA A 2 -14.98 13.76 -14.06
CA ALA A 2 -16.03 14.46 -13.29
C ALA A 2 -16.77 15.58 -14.05
N ILE A 3 -16.05 16.43 -14.78
CA ILE A 3 -16.66 17.54 -15.54
C ILE A 3 -17.53 17.04 -16.71
N ILE A 4 -17.09 15.99 -17.42
CA ILE A 4 -17.84 15.43 -18.56
C ILE A 4 -19.07 14.69 -18.06
N PHE A 5 -18.94 13.96 -16.96
CA PHE A 5 -20.09 13.34 -16.31
C PHE A 5 -21.09 14.39 -15.80
N GLY A 6 -20.59 15.53 -15.28
CA GLY A 6 -21.42 16.67 -14.92
C GLY A 6 -22.18 17.26 -16.11
N ARG A 7 -21.51 17.45 -17.26
CA ARG A 7 -22.16 17.90 -18.51
C ARG A 7 -23.20 16.90 -19.03
N PHE A 8 -22.87 15.61 -18.97
CA PHE A 8 -23.81 14.55 -19.33
C PHE A 8 -25.07 14.60 -18.46
N PHE A 9 -24.91 14.68 -17.13
CA PHE A 9 -26.03 14.76 -16.20
C PHE A 9 -26.86 16.03 -16.38
N ASN A 10 -26.21 17.17 -16.68
CA ASN A 10 -26.89 18.42 -16.97
C ASN A 10 -27.78 18.33 -18.22
N ASN A 11 -27.29 17.70 -19.29
CA ASN A 11 -28.05 17.50 -20.52
C ASN A 11 -29.27 16.57 -20.30
N PHE A 12 -29.13 15.52 -19.48
CA PHE A 12 -30.26 14.68 -19.07
C PHE A 12 -31.28 15.45 -18.22
N SER A 13 -30.81 16.31 -17.32
CA SER A 13 -31.68 17.15 -16.49
C SER A 13 -32.46 18.18 -17.31
N GLU A 14 -31.85 18.77 -18.35
CA GLU A 14 -32.53 19.75 -19.22
C GLU A 14 -33.56 19.09 -20.16
N TYR A 15 -33.34 17.84 -20.58
CA TYR A 15 -34.35 17.04 -21.27
C TYR A 15 -35.51 16.64 -20.36
N ALA A 16 -35.21 16.21 -19.12
CA ALA A 16 -36.25 15.93 -18.12
C ALA A 16 -37.07 17.19 -17.75
N ALA A 17 -36.49 18.38 -17.89
CA ALA A 17 -37.16 19.67 -17.72
C ALA A 17 -37.94 20.14 -18.97
N GLY A 18 -37.97 19.35 -20.06
CA GLY A 18 -38.73 19.65 -21.28
C GLY A 18 -38.16 20.78 -22.14
N ARG A 19 -36.88 21.15 -21.97
CA ARG A 19 -36.23 22.25 -22.72
C ARG A 19 -35.51 21.81 -24.00
N ILE A 20 -35.34 20.51 -24.23
CA ILE A 20 -34.53 19.95 -25.33
C ILE A 20 -35.29 18.82 -26.04
N ASP A 21 -35.16 18.75 -27.36
CA ASP A 21 -35.77 17.73 -28.21
C ASP A 21 -34.98 16.40 -28.21
N GLY A 22 -35.65 15.29 -28.55
CA GLY A 22 -35.06 13.94 -28.47
C GLY A 22 -33.84 13.74 -29.39
N GLU A 23 -33.86 14.32 -30.60
CA GLU A 23 -32.74 14.24 -31.54
C GLU A 23 -31.51 14.99 -31.06
N THR A 24 -31.68 16.21 -30.52
CA THR A 24 -30.58 17.03 -30.00
C THR A 24 -29.98 16.44 -28.72
N LEU A 25 -30.72 15.63 -27.97
CA LEU A 25 -30.16 14.84 -26.87
C LEU A 25 -29.27 13.69 -27.38
N MET A 26 -29.71 12.94 -28.40
CA MET A 26 -28.94 11.81 -28.95
C MET A 26 -27.59 12.25 -29.51
N GLU A 27 -27.55 13.38 -30.24
CA GLU A 27 -26.31 13.92 -30.81
C GLU A 27 -25.32 14.39 -29.73
N ASN A 28 -25.81 15.10 -28.72
CA ASN A 28 -25.00 15.53 -27.57
C ASN A 28 -24.51 14.37 -26.70
N CYS A 29 -25.34 13.32 -26.57
CA CYS A 29 -25.00 12.12 -25.82
C CYS A 29 -23.87 11.35 -26.53
N LEU A 30 -23.97 11.15 -27.84
CA LEU A 30 -22.92 10.52 -28.65
C LEU A 30 -21.60 11.29 -28.56
N THR A 31 -21.63 12.62 -28.68
CA THR A 31 -20.44 13.47 -28.56
C THR A 31 -19.75 13.32 -27.20
N ASN A 32 -20.53 13.28 -26.11
CA ASN A 32 -19.99 13.05 -24.77
C ASN A 32 -19.42 11.64 -24.57
N VAL A 33 -20.02 10.61 -25.19
CA VAL A 33 -19.51 9.23 -25.17
C VAL A 33 -18.19 9.12 -25.91
N TYR A 34 -18.07 9.70 -27.11
CA TYR A 34 -16.78 9.74 -27.84
C TYR A 34 -15.70 10.50 -27.07
N ALA A 35 -16.04 11.61 -26.42
CA ALA A 35 -15.12 12.34 -25.56
C ALA A 35 -14.66 11.51 -24.34
N LEU A 36 -15.55 10.72 -23.73
CA LEU A 36 -15.22 9.80 -22.63
C LEU A 36 -14.30 8.66 -23.10
N LEU A 37 -14.58 8.07 -24.26
CA LEU A 37 -13.73 7.02 -24.85
C LEU A 37 -12.33 7.55 -25.18
N GLY A 38 -12.24 8.74 -25.80
CA GLY A 38 -10.96 9.39 -26.08
C GLY A 38 -10.15 9.67 -24.82
N LEU A 39 -10.79 10.18 -23.77
CA LEU A 39 -10.14 10.38 -22.47
C LEU A 39 -9.73 9.07 -21.80
N ALA A 40 -10.55 8.02 -21.88
CA ALA A 40 -10.21 6.72 -21.30
C ALA A 40 -8.94 6.16 -21.96
N LEU A 41 -8.89 6.15 -23.29
CA LEU A 41 -7.70 5.74 -24.04
C LEU A 41 -6.48 6.60 -23.69
N CYS A 42 -6.64 7.92 -23.64
CA CYS A 42 -5.58 8.84 -23.25
C CYS A 42 -5.04 8.53 -21.85
N THR A 43 -5.92 8.39 -20.85
CA THR A 43 -5.50 8.08 -19.48
C THR A 43 -4.80 6.72 -19.36
N LEU A 44 -5.25 5.71 -20.10
CA LEU A 44 -4.63 4.39 -20.13
C LEU A 44 -3.21 4.48 -20.69
N LEU A 45 -3.03 5.18 -21.82
CA LEU A 45 -1.71 5.36 -22.44
C LEU A 45 -0.75 6.14 -21.54
N LEU A 46 -1.20 7.25 -20.94
CA LEU A 46 -0.34 8.04 -20.05
C LEU A 46 0.03 7.26 -18.78
N LYS A 47 -0.95 6.65 -18.10
CA LYS A 47 -0.69 5.89 -16.87
C LYS A 47 0.18 4.66 -17.13
N GLY A 48 -0.08 3.95 -18.24
CA GLY A 48 0.75 2.84 -18.69
C GLY A 48 2.19 3.28 -18.99
N GLY A 49 2.35 4.39 -19.72
CA GLY A 49 3.67 4.97 -20.03
C GLY A 49 4.46 5.36 -18.78
N LEU A 50 3.83 6.06 -17.85
CA LEU A 50 4.41 6.42 -16.55
C LEU A 50 4.82 5.18 -15.75
N PHE A 51 3.97 4.15 -15.71
CA PHE A 51 4.27 2.90 -15.01
C PHE A 51 5.49 2.19 -15.62
N MET A 52 5.55 2.06 -16.96
CA MET A 52 6.70 1.48 -17.65
C MET A 52 7.99 2.26 -17.41
N CYS A 53 7.92 3.60 -17.45
CA CYS A 53 9.05 4.47 -17.14
C CYS A 53 9.57 4.23 -15.72
N TRP A 54 8.66 4.11 -14.75
CA TRP A 54 9.02 3.89 -13.36
C TRP A 54 9.61 2.50 -13.10
N VAL A 55 9.09 1.46 -13.76
CA VAL A 55 9.68 0.12 -13.74
C VAL A 55 11.10 0.14 -14.32
N ARG A 56 11.29 0.81 -15.46
CA ARG A 56 12.61 0.95 -16.09
C ARG A 56 13.60 1.70 -15.21
N PHE A 57 13.16 2.76 -14.53
CA PHE A 57 13.96 3.49 -13.55
C PHE A 57 14.41 2.57 -12.39
N GLY A 58 13.49 1.75 -11.87
CA GLY A 58 13.81 0.75 -10.85
C GLY A 58 14.84 -0.29 -11.29
N GLU A 59 14.72 -0.79 -12.51
CA GLU A 59 15.71 -1.72 -13.10
C GLU A 59 17.09 -1.08 -13.24
N MET A 60 17.15 0.16 -13.72
CA MET A 60 18.40 0.90 -13.84
C MET A 60 19.08 1.09 -12.49
N GLN A 61 18.31 1.46 -11.46
CA GLN A 61 18.82 1.62 -10.10
C GLN A 61 19.36 0.30 -9.54
N ALA A 62 18.62 -0.80 -9.73
CA ALA A 62 19.07 -2.12 -9.29
C ALA A 62 20.35 -2.58 -10.01
N LYS A 63 20.46 -2.29 -11.31
CA LYS A 63 21.66 -2.59 -12.11
C LYS A 63 22.86 -1.79 -11.61
N ALA A 64 22.70 -0.49 -11.34
CA ALA A 64 23.77 0.36 -10.83
C ALA A 64 24.29 -0.14 -9.47
N VAL A 65 23.38 -0.47 -8.54
CA VAL A 65 23.73 -1.05 -7.23
C VAL A 65 24.46 -2.39 -7.40
N LYS A 66 23.97 -3.27 -8.29
CA LYS A 66 24.61 -4.55 -8.58
C LYS A 66 26.04 -4.35 -9.10
N GLN A 67 26.25 -3.43 -10.05
CA GLN A 67 27.58 -3.14 -10.59
C GLN A 67 28.54 -2.60 -9.53
N LEU A 68 28.08 -1.65 -8.69
CA LEU A 68 28.89 -1.10 -7.60
C LEU A 68 29.26 -2.20 -6.60
N LEU A 69 28.31 -3.06 -6.23
CA LEU A 69 28.57 -4.18 -5.32
C LEU A 69 29.59 -5.17 -5.90
N PHE A 70 29.47 -5.55 -7.18
CA PHE A 70 30.47 -6.42 -7.82
C PHE A 70 31.85 -5.79 -7.87
N SER A 71 31.93 -4.49 -8.21
CA SER A 71 33.21 -3.77 -8.21
C SER A 71 33.82 -3.69 -6.82
N SER A 72 33.03 -3.45 -5.77
CA SER A 72 33.50 -3.43 -4.39
C SER A 72 33.89 -4.82 -3.86
N LEU A 73 33.23 -5.89 -4.32
CA LEU A 73 33.62 -7.25 -3.97
C LEU A 73 34.97 -7.62 -4.59
N LEU A 74 35.20 -7.27 -5.86
CA LEU A 74 36.45 -7.56 -6.57
C LEU A 74 37.66 -6.81 -5.99
N ALA A 75 37.44 -5.64 -5.39
CA ALA A 75 38.49 -4.82 -4.79
C ALA A 75 38.88 -5.25 -3.35
N ARG A 76 38.28 -6.32 -2.81
CA ARG A 76 38.42 -6.71 -1.41
C ARG A 76 39.40 -7.87 -1.25
N ASP A 77 40.19 -7.84 -0.17
CA ASP A 77 41.22 -8.84 0.10
C ASP A 77 40.64 -10.23 0.38
N ILE A 78 41.40 -11.29 0.05
CA ILE A 78 41.07 -12.69 0.35
C ILE A 78 40.76 -12.91 1.84
N ALA A 79 41.50 -12.23 2.73
CA ALA A 79 41.27 -12.32 4.18
C ALA A 79 39.86 -11.84 4.59
N TRP A 80 39.24 -10.92 3.83
CA TRP A 80 37.86 -10.50 4.10
C TRP A 80 36.85 -11.61 3.80
N PHE A 81 37.12 -12.43 2.77
CA PHE A 81 36.26 -13.55 2.40
C PHE A 81 36.37 -14.71 3.40
N ASP A 82 37.54 -14.93 4.02
CA ASP A 82 37.76 -15.98 5.01
C ASP A 82 37.08 -15.71 6.36
N VAL A 83 36.86 -14.44 6.71
CA VAL A 83 36.16 -14.03 7.95
C VAL A 83 34.64 -14.21 7.84
N GLN A 84 34.11 -14.45 6.64
CA GLN A 84 32.67 -14.51 6.39
C GLN A 84 32.05 -15.83 6.90
N SER A 85 31.46 -15.81 8.10
CA SER A 85 30.99 -17.03 8.81
C SER A 85 29.94 -17.90 8.09
N MET A 86 29.26 -17.35 7.08
CA MET A 86 28.19 -18.03 6.33
C MET A 86 28.69 -18.71 5.05
N GLY A 87 29.93 -18.45 4.63
CA GLY A 87 30.45 -18.82 3.31
C GLY A 87 30.11 -17.80 2.21
N MET A 88 30.92 -17.78 1.15
CA MET A 88 30.77 -16.93 -0.04
C MET A 88 29.39 -17.05 -0.75
N PRO A 89 28.91 -18.25 -1.11
CA PRO A 89 27.70 -18.38 -1.94
C PRO A 89 26.42 -17.95 -1.21
N THR A 90 26.32 -18.19 0.09
CA THR A 90 25.18 -17.78 0.91
C THR A 90 25.15 -16.26 1.09
N SER A 91 26.30 -15.62 1.36
CA SER A 91 26.42 -14.17 1.49
C SER A 91 26.05 -13.45 0.19
N LEU A 92 26.47 -13.98 -0.96
CA LEU A 92 26.10 -13.45 -2.27
C LEU A 92 24.59 -13.59 -2.54
N SER A 93 24.00 -14.72 -2.17
CA SER A 93 22.54 -14.93 -2.31
C SER A 93 21.74 -13.95 -1.45
N GLN A 94 22.16 -13.68 -0.22
CA GLN A 94 21.54 -12.70 0.67
C GLN A 94 21.66 -11.28 0.10
N MET A 95 22.83 -10.90 -0.40
CA MET A 95 23.00 -9.61 -1.09
C MET A 95 22.07 -9.48 -2.31
N HIS A 96 21.92 -10.54 -3.11
CA HIS A 96 20.98 -10.52 -4.22
C HIS A 96 19.53 -10.30 -3.76
N ILE A 97 19.12 -10.96 -2.69
CA ILE A 97 17.79 -10.77 -2.06
C ILE A 97 17.62 -9.32 -1.61
N HIS A 98 18.63 -8.72 -0.96
CA HIS A 98 18.58 -7.32 -0.54
C HIS A 98 18.46 -6.35 -1.73
N ILE A 99 19.21 -6.55 -2.81
CA ILE A 99 19.11 -5.73 -4.03
C ILE A 99 17.71 -5.86 -4.64
N GLN A 100 17.17 -7.07 -4.70
CA GLN A 100 15.84 -7.33 -5.23
C GLN A 100 14.76 -6.68 -4.36
N ALA A 101 14.90 -6.72 -3.03
CA ALA A 101 14.00 -6.04 -2.11
C ALA A 101 14.02 -4.52 -2.33
N VAL A 102 15.20 -3.92 -2.52
CA VAL A 102 15.33 -2.49 -2.86
C VAL A 102 14.71 -2.16 -4.21
N ARG A 103 14.90 -2.99 -5.24
CA ARG A 103 14.28 -2.80 -6.57
C ARG A 103 12.76 -2.78 -6.47
N LEU A 104 12.18 -3.76 -5.79
CA LEU A 104 10.74 -3.90 -5.61
C LEU A 104 10.18 -2.76 -4.73
N GLY A 105 10.94 -2.35 -3.70
CA GLY A 105 10.56 -1.25 -2.80
C GLY A 105 10.77 0.16 -3.39
N THR A 106 11.61 0.33 -4.41
CA THR A 106 11.90 1.64 -5.01
C THR A 106 11.07 1.88 -6.27
N SER A 107 10.84 0.83 -7.07
CA SER A 107 10.01 0.96 -8.26
C SER A 107 8.54 1.15 -7.85
N GLN A 108 7.77 0.11 -7.72
CA GLN A 108 6.31 0.22 -7.63
C GLN A 108 5.73 1.27 -6.65
N PRO A 109 6.16 1.38 -5.38
CA PRO A 109 5.52 2.28 -4.42
C PRO A 109 5.89 3.75 -4.61
N LEU A 110 7.09 4.10 -5.10
CA LEU A 110 7.45 5.51 -5.30
C LEU A 110 6.68 6.12 -6.47
N GLY A 111 6.52 5.38 -7.57
CA GLY A 111 5.72 5.82 -8.73
C GLY A 111 4.24 5.99 -8.38
N LEU A 112 3.71 5.11 -7.53
CA LEU A 112 2.36 5.24 -6.99
C LEU A 112 2.26 6.44 -6.03
N SER A 113 3.26 6.67 -5.18
CA SER A 113 3.26 7.77 -4.22
C SER A 113 3.27 9.13 -4.92
N ILE A 114 4.15 9.34 -5.90
CA ILE A 114 4.22 10.60 -6.64
C ILE A 114 2.94 10.84 -7.46
N SER A 115 2.39 9.77 -8.05
CA SER A 115 1.12 9.83 -8.79
C SER A 115 -0.05 10.18 -7.87
N ALA A 116 -0.10 9.59 -6.67
CA ALA A 116 -1.12 9.86 -5.68
C ALA A 116 -1.03 11.29 -5.15
N LEU A 117 0.18 11.81 -4.91
CA LEU A 117 0.40 13.20 -4.52
C LEU A 117 -0.05 14.19 -5.60
N SER A 118 0.36 13.95 -6.85
CA SER A 118 -0.08 14.77 -7.99
C SER A 118 -1.59 14.75 -8.17
N GLN A 119 -2.22 13.58 -8.02
CA GLN A 119 -3.67 13.43 -8.09
C GLN A 119 -4.37 14.13 -6.92
N ALA A 120 -3.83 14.05 -5.71
CA ALA A 120 -4.36 14.74 -4.55
C ALA A 120 -4.36 16.26 -4.76
N ILE A 121 -3.23 16.83 -5.18
CA ILE A 121 -3.10 18.27 -5.48
C ILE A 121 -4.09 18.68 -6.58
N SER A 122 -4.16 17.92 -7.67
CA SER A 122 -5.08 18.19 -8.78
C SER A 122 -6.55 18.13 -8.33
N SER A 123 -6.90 17.17 -7.47
CA SER A 123 -8.25 17.01 -6.96
C SER A 123 -8.67 18.15 -6.03
N ILE A 124 -7.77 18.61 -5.17
CA ILE A 124 -8.00 19.75 -4.28
C ILE A 124 -8.20 21.01 -5.11
N GLY A 125 -7.36 21.26 -6.12
CA GLY A 125 -7.51 22.40 -7.03
C GLY A 125 -8.86 22.40 -7.74
N LEU A 126 -9.31 21.25 -8.26
CA LEU A 126 -10.62 21.11 -8.90
C LEU A 126 -11.78 21.33 -7.93
N ALA A 127 -11.66 20.85 -6.68
CA ALA A 127 -12.68 21.03 -5.65
C ALA A 127 -12.88 22.52 -5.31
N PHE A 128 -11.78 23.26 -5.11
CA PHE A 128 -11.81 24.71 -4.87
C PHE A 128 -12.43 25.48 -6.03
N HIS A 129 -12.15 25.08 -7.28
CA HIS A 129 -12.73 25.73 -8.47
C HIS A 129 -14.24 25.52 -8.56
N THR A 130 -14.76 24.36 -8.15
CA THR A 130 -16.19 24.04 -8.32
C THR A 130 -17.04 24.69 -7.24
N ASN A 131 -16.70 24.49 -5.97
CA ASN A 131 -17.44 25.05 -4.83
C ASN A 131 -16.51 25.25 -3.64
N TRP A 132 -15.98 26.47 -3.49
CA TRP A 132 -15.05 26.81 -2.42
C TRP A 132 -15.64 26.64 -1.01
N ARG A 133 -16.94 26.93 -0.83
CA ARG A 133 -17.63 26.80 0.47
C ARG A 133 -17.71 25.35 0.94
N LEU A 134 -18.12 24.43 0.07
CA LEU A 134 -18.19 23.00 0.40
C LEU A 134 -16.79 22.42 0.64
N THR A 135 -15.81 22.86 -0.15
CA THR A 135 -14.43 22.37 -0.04
C THR A 135 -13.79 22.77 1.28
N LEU A 136 -14.04 23.98 1.80
CA LEU A 136 -13.55 24.42 3.12
C LEU A 136 -14.11 23.58 4.27
N VAL A 137 -15.41 23.23 4.22
CA VAL A 137 -16.03 22.38 5.24
C VAL A 137 -15.37 21.00 5.27
N VAL A 138 -15.19 20.39 4.09
CA VAL A 138 -14.52 19.09 3.95
C VAL A 138 -13.06 19.15 4.43
N LEU A 139 -12.35 20.22 4.07
CA LEU A 139 -10.95 20.41 4.45
C LEU A 139 -10.76 20.53 5.96
N SER A 140 -11.75 21.08 6.70
CA SER A 140 -11.72 21.18 8.16
C SER A 140 -11.90 19.83 8.88
N ILE A 141 -12.59 18.87 8.25
CA ILE A 141 -12.82 17.53 8.82
C ILE A 141 -11.56 16.66 8.71
N ILE A 142 -10.75 16.84 7.66
CA ILE A 142 -9.51 16.09 7.42
C ILE A 142 -8.53 16.11 8.63
N PRO A 143 -8.16 17.27 9.21
CA PRO A 143 -7.27 17.30 10.37
C PRO A 143 -7.89 16.66 11.61
N ILE A 144 -9.19 16.84 11.84
CA ILE A 144 -9.91 16.21 12.97
C ILE A 144 -9.84 14.68 12.83
N MET A 145 -10.08 14.17 11.62
CA MET A 145 -9.96 12.74 11.32
C MET A 145 -8.52 12.25 11.49
N GLY A 146 -7.54 13.04 11.03
CA GLY A 146 -6.11 12.74 11.16
C GLY A 146 -5.67 12.61 12.62
N ILE A 147 -6.12 13.50 13.50
CA ILE A 147 -5.84 13.43 14.94
C ILE A 147 -6.46 12.16 15.56
N GLY A 148 -7.72 11.85 15.24
CA GLY A 148 -8.38 10.64 15.72
C GLY A 148 -7.65 9.36 15.29
N ILE A 149 -7.22 9.30 14.03
CA ILE A 149 -6.41 8.20 13.51
C ILE A 149 -5.06 8.12 14.23
N ALA A 150 -4.36 9.24 14.41
CA ALA A 150 -3.04 9.27 15.03
C ALA A 150 -3.08 8.76 16.49
N LEU A 151 -4.12 9.12 17.24
CA LEU A 151 -4.33 8.65 18.61
C LEU A 151 -4.54 7.13 18.70
N LEU A 152 -5.30 6.55 17.76
CA LEU A 152 -5.55 5.11 17.69
C LEU A 152 -4.37 4.32 17.09
N SER A 153 -3.58 4.94 16.22
CA SER A 153 -2.47 4.30 15.51
C SER A 153 -1.28 3.98 16.43
N ARG A 154 -0.96 4.87 17.38
CA ARG A 154 0.15 4.65 18.34
C ARG A 154 0.02 3.34 19.14
N PRO A 155 -1.08 3.08 19.87
CA PRO A 155 -1.23 1.82 20.59
C PRO A 155 -1.35 0.63 19.63
N LEU A 156 -1.98 0.81 18.46
CA LEU A 156 -2.08 -0.23 17.46
C LEU A 156 -0.69 -0.71 17.02
N GLN A 157 0.20 0.21 16.67
CA GLN A 157 1.55 -0.12 16.21
C GLN A 157 2.33 -0.90 17.27
N LYS A 158 2.25 -0.47 18.53
CA LYS A 158 2.86 -1.20 19.65
C LYS A 158 2.34 -2.65 19.78
N TYR A 159 1.04 -2.89 19.61
CA TYR A 159 0.49 -4.24 19.66
C TYR A 159 0.92 -5.10 18.46
N VAL A 160 1.06 -4.48 17.29
CA VAL A 160 1.54 -5.15 16.06
C VAL A 160 3.01 -5.54 16.21
N ASP A 161 3.85 -4.64 16.70
CA ASP A 161 5.27 -4.90 16.91
C ASP A 161 5.48 -6.02 17.94
N CYS A 162 4.73 -5.98 19.05
CA CYS A 162 4.77 -7.02 20.07
C CYS A 162 4.23 -8.37 19.56
N HIS A 163 3.19 -8.36 18.73
CA HIS A 163 2.69 -9.56 18.05
C HIS A 163 3.76 -10.18 17.16
N ASP A 164 4.44 -9.38 16.34
CA ASP A 164 5.45 -9.85 15.40
C ASP A 164 6.69 -10.38 16.12
N GLU A 165 7.07 -9.77 17.24
CA GLU A 165 8.13 -10.28 18.11
C GLU A 165 7.80 -11.67 18.66
N LYS A 166 6.60 -11.83 19.24
CA LYS A 166 6.13 -13.10 19.80
C LYS A 166 5.96 -14.18 18.74
N LEU A 167 5.44 -13.82 17.57
CA LEU A 167 5.32 -14.72 16.42
C LEU A 167 6.70 -15.15 15.90
N THR A 168 7.66 -14.22 15.84
CA THR A 168 9.04 -14.54 15.45
C THR A 168 9.70 -15.49 16.45
N ALA A 169 9.49 -15.29 17.75
CA ALA A 169 9.97 -16.19 18.79
C ALA A 169 9.37 -17.61 18.66
N ALA A 170 8.05 -17.72 18.41
CA ALA A 170 7.38 -19.00 18.16
C ALA A 170 7.93 -19.69 16.90
N THR A 171 8.12 -18.95 15.81
CA THR A 171 8.69 -19.49 14.56
C THR A 171 10.13 -19.96 14.74
N ARG A 172 10.95 -19.22 15.48
CA ARG A 172 12.32 -19.64 15.82
C ARG A 172 12.32 -20.94 16.61
N LEU A 173 11.42 -21.05 17.60
CA LEU A 173 11.26 -22.26 18.40
C LEU A 173 10.89 -23.46 17.52
N ALA A 174 9.91 -23.30 16.62
CA ALA A 174 9.52 -24.33 15.67
C ALA A 174 10.68 -24.74 14.74
N ASN A 175 11.42 -23.77 14.19
CA ASN A 175 12.58 -24.05 13.35
C ASN A 175 13.63 -24.86 14.10
N ASN A 176 13.93 -24.52 15.35
CA ASN A 176 14.88 -25.27 16.17
C ASN A 176 14.46 -26.74 16.34
N PHE A 177 13.17 -27.02 16.52
CA PHE A 177 12.67 -28.40 16.63
C PHE A 177 12.70 -29.15 15.31
N ILE A 178 12.32 -28.49 14.21
CA ILE A 178 12.33 -29.10 12.87
C ILE A 178 13.77 -29.44 12.47
N SER A 179 14.72 -28.53 12.72
CA SER A 179 16.14 -28.78 12.47
C SER A 179 16.73 -29.88 13.35
N ASN A 180 16.19 -30.09 14.56
CA ASN A 180 16.70 -31.07 15.54
C ASN A 180 15.71 -32.21 15.84
N ILE A 181 14.94 -32.66 14.84
CA ILE A 181 13.85 -33.63 15.02
C ILE A 181 14.31 -34.97 15.63
N VAL A 182 15.53 -35.40 15.31
CA VAL A 182 16.12 -36.64 15.84
C VAL A 182 16.29 -36.55 17.35
N LEU A 183 16.78 -35.42 17.88
CA LEU A 183 16.95 -35.21 19.31
C LEU A 183 15.62 -35.22 20.05
N VAL A 184 14.59 -34.57 19.49
CA VAL A 184 13.24 -34.56 20.07
C VAL A 184 12.68 -36.00 20.17
N LYS A 185 12.96 -36.85 19.18
CA LYS A 185 12.54 -38.25 19.16
C LYS A 185 13.34 -39.11 20.15
N CYS A 186 14.66 -38.93 20.24
CA CYS A 186 15.52 -39.63 21.18
C CYS A 186 15.18 -39.33 22.66
N PHE A 187 14.86 -38.07 22.97
CA PHE A 187 14.49 -37.64 24.33
C PHE A 187 12.98 -37.68 24.60
N ASN A 188 12.15 -38.17 23.67
CA ASN A 188 10.69 -38.22 23.76
C ASN A 188 10.03 -36.91 24.27
N THR A 189 10.60 -35.75 23.94
CA THR A 189 10.21 -34.44 24.51
C THR A 189 9.08 -33.76 23.72
N HIS A 190 8.48 -34.46 22.76
CA HIS A 190 7.52 -33.90 21.80
C HIS A 190 6.28 -33.27 22.45
N VAL A 191 5.82 -33.79 23.60
CA VAL A 191 4.67 -33.24 24.33
C VAL A 191 5.00 -31.88 24.98
N LYS A 192 6.19 -31.77 25.59
CA LYS A 192 6.66 -30.55 26.25
C LYS A 192 6.88 -29.42 25.23
N GLU A 193 7.49 -29.74 24.09
CA GLU A 193 7.73 -28.74 23.05
C GLU A 193 6.46 -28.29 22.35
N ARG A 194 5.50 -29.20 22.15
CA ARG A 194 4.17 -28.83 21.67
C ARG A 194 3.48 -27.86 22.63
N GLN A 195 3.61 -28.07 23.94
CA GLN A 195 3.03 -27.18 24.94
C GLN A 195 3.71 -25.80 24.92
N ASN A 196 5.03 -25.74 24.87
CA ASN A 196 5.79 -24.48 24.76
C ASN A 196 5.37 -23.67 23.52
N TYR A 197 5.29 -24.34 22.37
CA TYR A 197 4.84 -23.71 21.13
C TYR A 197 3.38 -23.23 21.20
N ALA A 198 2.50 -24.03 21.80
CA ALA A 198 1.09 -23.66 21.98
C ALA A 198 0.92 -22.42 22.87
N VAL A 199 1.72 -22.29 23.95
CA VAL A 199 1.72 -21.10 24.80
C VAL A 199 2.21 -19.87 24.03
N ALA A 200 3.32 -19.98 23.29
CA ALA A 200 3.88 -18.88 22.51
C ALA A 200 2.90 -18.37 21.43
N ILE A 201 2.22 -19.28 20.72
CA ILE A 201 1.18 -18.90 19.75
C ILE A 201 -0.03 -18.28 20.43
N LYS A 202 -0.45 -18.79 21.59
CA LYS A 202 -1.62 -18.23 22.30
C LYS A 202 -1.37 -16.80 22.75
N GLU A 203 -0.16 -16.48 23.20
CA GLU A 203 0.25 -15.11 23.51
C GLU A 203 0.19 -14.20 22.28
N ALA A 204 0.74 -14.64 21.14
CA ALA A 204 0.66 -13.91 19.88
C ALA A 204 -0.81 -13.70 19.46
N ALA A 205 -1.66 -14.73 19.55
CA ALA A 205 -3.07 -14.65 19.20
C ALA A 205 -3.85 -13.61 20.03
N LEU A 206 -3.53 -13.47 21.33
CA LEU A 206 -4.15 -12.44 22.19
C LEU A 206 -3.75 -11.03 21.77
N LEU A 207 -2.49 -10.81 21.39
CA LEU A 207 -2.00 -9.52 20.88
C LEU A 207 -2.64 -9.20 19.53
N CYS A 208 -2.72 -10.18 18.62
CA CYS A 208 -3.41 -10.06 17.34
C CYS A 208 -4.87 -9.66 17.52
N ARG A 209 -5.59 -10.30 18.47
CA ARG A 209 -6.98 -9.95 18.77
C ARG A 209 -7.13 -8.49 19.22
N LYS A 210 -6.25 -8.01 20.09
CA LYS A 210 -6.25 -6.60 20.53
C LYS A 210 -5.94 -5.65 19.37
N ALA A 211 -4.94 -5.97 18.55
CA ALA A 211 -4.58 -5.18 17.37
C ALA A 211 -5.75 -5.12 16.36
N SER A 212 -6.40 -6.26 16.09
CA SER A 212 -7.56 -6.34 15.18
C SER A 212 -8.74 -5.51 15.69
N PHE A 213 -9.00 -5.53 16.99
CA PHE A 213 -10.04 -4.68 17.59
C PHE A 213 -9.73 -3.18 17.42
N LEU A 214 -8.48 -2.77 17.63
CA LEU A 214 -8.05 -1.39 17.41
C LEU A 214 -8.16 -0.99 15.93
N ARG A 215 -7.74 -1.86 14.99
CA ARG A 215 -7.89 -1.62 13.55
C ARG A 215 -9.35 -1.49 13.13
N ALA A 216 -10.23 -2.34 13.66
CA ALA A 216 -11.66 -2.26 13.39
C ALA A 216 -12.25 -0.94 13.89
N THR A 217 -11.84 -0.50 15.08
CA THR A 217 -12.25 0.80 15.65
C THR A 217 -11.76 1.97 14.78
N GLN A 218 -10.50 1.95 14.33
CA GLN A 218 -9.93 2.96 13.44
C GLN A 218 -10.70 3.04 12.10
N ASN A 219 -10.98 1.88 11.48
CA ASN A 219 -11.76 1.84 10.24
C ASN A 219 -13.21 2.31 10.44
N GLY A 220 -13.83 1.94 11.56
CA GLY A 220 -15.16 2.40 11.93
C GLY A 220 -15.22 3.92 12.10
N PHE A 221 -14.23 4.50 12.77
CA PHE A 221 -14.09 5.95 12.93
C PHE A 221 -14.00 6.66 11.58
N VAL A 222 -13.13 6.19 10.67
CA VAL A 222 -13.02 6.76 9.31
C VAL A 222 -14.33 6.63 8.53
N ARG A 223 -15.01 5.49 8.63
CA ARG A 223 -16.26 5.26 7.91
C ARG A 223 -17.39 6.15 8.41
N PHE A 224 -17.48 6.37 9.73
CA PHE A 224 -18.45 7.27 10.34
C PHE A 224 -18.31 8.70 9.81
N PHE A 225 -17.09 9.27 9.84
CA PHE A 225 -16.84 10.61 9.32
C PHE A 225 -17.10 10.72 7.82
N SER A 226 -16.75 9.68 7.05
CA SER A 226 -17.08 9.64 5.62
C SER A 226 -18.58 9.71 5.38
N THR A 227 -19.41 8.98 6.13
CA THR A 227 -20.87 9.03 6.00
C THR A 227 -21.45 10.38 6.42
N VAL A 228 -20.94 11.00 7.50
CA VAL A 228 -21.35 12.34 7.93
C VAL A 228 -21.05 13.39 6.86
N MET A 229 -19.89 13.31 6.21
CA MET A 229 -19.54 14.20 5.10
C MET A 229 -20.51 14.05 3.91
N PHE A 230 -20.91 12.82 3.56
CA PHE A 230 -21.91 12.61 2.51
C PHE A 230 -23.31 13.14 2.88
N LEU A 231 -23.67 13.17 4.16
CA LEU A 231 -24.93 13.77 4.61
C LEU A 231 -24.95 15.29 4.44
N GLN A 232 -23.80 15.97 4.60
CA GLN A 232 -23.70 17.43 4.47
C GLN A 232 -23.69 17.91 3.01
N GLY A 233 -23.45 17.00 2.05
CA GLY A 233 -23.40 17.30 0.62
C GLY A 233 -24.73 17.14 -0.13
N LYS A 234 -25.82 16.83 0.58
CA LYS A 234 -27.20 16.88 0.05
C LYS A 234 -27.88 18.15 0.52
#